data_AF-A0A401FQV7-F1
#
_entry.id   AF-A0A401FQV7-F1
#
_cell.length_a   1.000
_cell.length_b   1.000
_cell.length_c   1.000
_cell.angle_alpha   90.00
_cell.angle_beta   90.00
_cell.angle_gamma   90.00
#
_symmetry.space_group_name_H-M   'P 1'
#
loop_
_entity.id
_entity.type
_entity.pdbx_description
1 polymer ?
#
loop_
_entity_poly.entity_id
_entity_poly.type
_entity_poly.pdbx_seq_one_letter_code
_entity_poly.pdbx_strand_id
1 'polypeptide(L)'
;MKKKTLYLEADRDDDRLKIGLYTTEAVIWRYETLTLPIREIEERCRRVVEEFNAASRKNGHRVSSFRKLESEGGKLAKELLPKGLREKLAASNADYLILKIDDRLVHMPWELIYLDDRFLCQQFCMGRIVKTRQRISEADRRSLGRPLGMWIVADPRGDLASAGDEGEALYCQMEALNKEAGATVVNPVQDADLGVEDIAEQIREYDLVHFAGHVEYDREHPAQSGWKLADGNFTANHIDKLADGPGASALMPALIFANACQSARTEEWDYTEAGDSSFGLSNAFLRAGVRHYIGTFWEIRDASGSDFAKAFYDRLRSGKTVGEAVRESRCHLTRKSQDIAWMSYVLYGDPSVSYFSSKNIVSSSSASSEQLSPVTRGTDGPLPRFPNLRLNEDRLRYLAHFFAVVLMIGVAVTGAGISWGYYDSEREKARIEKSIAEVHQKQIKYQIVRQEREALRAQAEETRQRVEKLWEKLKVLCPELRETSSPTIAVVLGSYGLPEADRRLLLFAVQEQLLYQQKRFNLVERDSFDKVLESLVRNLETTSPEKRVCRLEMPTHLVIIEKFRGNRRPSFPVLMRLVKTGSGRVLVSQFEDLSAEEPVTRQKEKITRNFLKKLETAGQGE
;
A
#
# COMPACT_ATOMS: atom_id res chain seq x y z
N MET A 1 -19.98 26.17 4.81
CA MET A 1 -21.17 25.61 4.14
C MET A 1 -21.04 24.09 4.11
N LYS A 2 -22.11 23.33 4.40
CA LYS A 2 -22.11 21.88 4.15
C LYS A 2 -21.97 21.68 2.64
N LYS A 3 -20.98 20.89 2.23
CA LYS A 3 -20.77 20.55 0.81
C LYS A 3 -21.97 19.74 0.31
N LYS A 4 -22.39 19.97 -0.93
CA LYS A 4 -23.60 19.34 -1.47
C LYS A 4 -23.28 17.92 -1.93
N THR A 5 -24.14 16.97 -1.56
CA THR A 5 -23.98 15.54 -1.90
C THR A 5 -25.19 15.03 -2.64
N LEU A 6 -24.94 14.39 -3.78
CA LEU A 6 -25.91 13.59 -4.52
C LEU A 6 -25.69 12.10 -4.25
N TYR A 7 -26.78 11.36 -4.22
CA TYR A 7 -26.80 9.91 -4.17
C TYR A 7 -27.41 9.41 -5.47
N LEU A 8 -26.67 8.59 -6.20
CA LEU A 8 -27.19 7.80 -7.31
C LEU A 8 -27.35 6.38 -6.83
N GLU A 9 -28.60 5.93 -6.73
CA GLU A 9 -28.93 4.59 -6.27
C GLU A 9 -29.34 3.73 -7.46
N ALA A 10 -28.70 2.58 -7.59
CA ALA A 10 -28.86 1.66 -8.71
C ALA A 10 -28.98 0.21 -8.20
N ASP A 11 -30.09 -0.43 -8.54
CA ASP A 11 -30.42 -1.80 -8.15
C ASP A 11 -30.75 -2.64 -9.38
N ARG A 12 -30.13 -3.81 -9.47
CA ARG A 12 -30.41 -4.77 -10.54
C ARG A 12 -31.52 -5.74 -10.10
N ASP A 13 -32.41 -6.06 -11.02
CA ASP A 13 -33.49 -7.04 -10.85
C ASP A 13 -33.60 -7.78 -12.17
N ASP A 14 -32.89 -8.90 -12.30
CA ASP A 14 -32.60 -9.61 -13.56
C ASP A 14 -32.02 -8.67 -14.65
N ASP A 15 -32.74 -8.50 -15.76
CA ASP A 15 -32.39 -7.61 -16.87
C ASP A 15 -32.94 -6.18 -16.69
N ARG A 16 -33.44 -5.85 -15.50
CA ARG A 16 -33.97 -4.52 -15.17
C ARG A 16 -33.02 -3.79 -14.23
N LEU A 17 -32.81 -2.51 -14.52
CA LEU A 17 -32.09 -1.58 -13.65
C LEU A 17 -33.08 -0.58 -13.07
N LYS A 18 -33.26 -0.60 -11.75
CA LYS A 18 -33.95 0.46 -11.01
C LYS A 18 -32.90 1.49 -10.64
N ILE A 19 -33.07 2.74 -11.07
CA ILE A 19 -32.08 3.80 -10.85
C ILE A 19 -32.75 5.13 -10.48
N GLY A 20 -32.18 5.85 -9.52
CA GLY A 20 -32.66 7.17 -9.13
C GLY A 20 -31.59 8.05 -8.51
N LEU A 21 -31.85 9.36 -8.50
CA LEU A 21 -30.93 10.38 -8.03
C LEU A 21 -31.61 11.26 -6.98
N TYR A 22 -30.96 11.46 -5.82
CA TYR A 22 -31.49 12.25 -4.71
C TYR A 22 -30.40 12.95 -3.89
N THR A 23 -30.79 13.86 -3.00
CA THR A 23 -29.89 14.59 -2.07
C THR A 23 -30.12 14.12 -0.63
N THR A 24 -29.20 14.43 0.29
CA THR A 24 -29.34 14.06 1.72
C THR A 24 -30.61 14.62 2.37
N GLU A 25 -31.10 15.77 1.90
CA GLU A 25 -32.31 16.44 2.42
C GLU A 25 -33.61 15.91 1.80
N ALA A 26 -33.54 15.02 0.81
CA ALA A 26 -34.71 14.50 0.14
C ALA A 26 -35.46 13.51 1.03
N VAL A 27 -36.71 13.83 1.38
CA VAL A 27 -37.61 12.94 2.12
C VAL A 27 -38.28 11.91 1.18
N ILE A 28 -38.51 12.30 -0.08
CA ILE A 28 -39.05 11.45 -1.13
C ILE A 28 -38.19 11.64 -2.36
N TRP A 29 -37.94 10.55 -3.09
CA TRP A 29 -37.23 10.57 -4.36
C TRP A 29 -37.87 9.59 -5.35
N ARG A 30 -37.66 9.87 -6.64
CA ARG A 30 -38.21 9.07 -7.74
C ARG A 30 -37.10 8.20 -8.33
N TYR A 31 -37.40 6.92 -8.54
CA TYR A 31 -36.61 6.03 -9.36
C TYR A 31 -37.29 5.80 -10.72
N GLU A 32 -36.51 5.33 -11.67
CA GLU A 32 -36.95 4.87 -12.99
C GLU A 32 -36.45 3.44 -13.19
N THR A 33 -37.19 2.64 -13.97
CA THR A 33 -36.81 1.27 -14.29
C THR A 33 -36.47 1.20 -15.78
N LEU A 34 -35.26 0.74 -16.09
CA LEU A 34 -34.79 0.50 -17.44
C LEU A 34 -34.70 -1.01 -17.68
N THR A 35 -35.06 -1.46 -18.89
CA THR A 35 -34.72 -2.81 -19.36
C THR A 35 -33.40 -2.71 -20.12
N LEU A 36 -32.39 -3.46 -19.72
CA LEU A 36 -31.04 -3.36 -20.26
C LEU A 36 -30.61 -4.69 -20.88
N PRO A 37 -29.92 -4.68 -22.03
CA PRO A 37 -29.18 -5.84 -22.51
C PRO A 37 -27.90 -5.99 -21.68
N ILE A 38 -28.04 -6.29 -20.39
CA ILE A 38 -26.97 -6.16 -19.40
C ILE A 38 -25.71 -6.94 -19.79
N ARG A 39 -25.89 -8.15 -20.33
CA ARG A 39 -24.79 -8.99 -20.83
C ARG A 39 -23.98 -8.33 -21.95
N GLU A 40 -24.64 -7.62 -22.87
CA GLU A 40 -23.96 -6.91 -23.95
C GLU A 40 -23.14 -5.72 -23.42
N ILE A 41 -23.69 -5.02 -22.43
CA ILE A 41 -23.02 -3.91 -21.75
C ILE A 41 -21.78 -4.41 -21.01
N GLU A 42 -21.92 -5.52 -20.27
CA GLU A 42 -20.86 -6.20 -19.53
C GLU A 42 -19.73 -6.65 -20.45
N GLU A 43 -20.06 -7.34 -21.54
CA GLU A 43 -19.09 -7.76 -22.55
C GLU A 43 -18.36 -6.58 -23.17
N ARG A 44 -19.07 -5.48 -23.44
CA ARG A 44 -18.45 -4.27 -23.99
C ARG A 44 -17.49 -3.63 -22.98
N CYS A 45 -17.89 -3.49 -21.71
CA CYS A 45 -17.02 -2.99 -20.65
C CYS A 45 -15.76 -3.88 -20.53
N ARG A 46 -15.93 -5.20 -20.58
CA ARG A 46 -14.82 -6.17 -20.55
C ARG A 46 -13.85 -5.95 -21.71
N ARG A 47 -14.36 -5.85 -22.94
CA ARG A 47 -13.54 -5.60 -24.14
C ARG A 47 -12.75 -4.30 -24.00
N VAL A 48 -13.40 -3.23 -23.53
CA VAL A 48 -12.77 -1.92 -23.32
C VAL A 48 -11.61 -2.01 -22.32
N VAL A 49 -11.82 -2.69 -21.18
CA VAL A 49 -10.77 -2.94 -20.18
C VAL A 49 -9.63 -3.77 -20.77
N GLU A 50 -9.92 -4.84 -21.50
CA GLU A 50 -8.91 -5.70 -22.13
C GLU A 50 -8.07 -4.97 -23.19
N GLU A 51 -8.72 -4.12 -23.99
CA GLU A 51 -8.03 -3.26 -24.94
C GLU A 51 -7.11 -2.25 -24.25
N PHE A 52 -7.54 -1.63 -23.14
CA PHE A 52 -6.67 -0.72 -22.39
C PHE A 52 -5.51 -1.45 -21.72
N ASN A 53 -5.73 -2.66 -21.20
CA ASN A 53 -4.64 -3.50 -20.70
C ASN A 53 -3.65 -3.86 -21.83
N ALA A 54 -4.15 -4.16 -23.04
CA ALA A 54 -3.29 -4.44 -24.20
C ALA A 54 -2.52 -3.18 -24.67
N ALA A 55 -3.15 -2.02 -24.64
CA ALA A 55 -2.53 -0.74 -24.98
C ALA A 55 -1.46 -0.32 -23.96
N SER A 56 -1.76 -0.49 -22.66
CA SER A 56 -0.83 -0.28 -21.53
C SER A 56 0.48 -1.03 -21.75
N ARG A 57 0.39 -2.30 -22.15
CA ARG A 57 1.55 -3.18 -22.37
C ARG A 57 2.40 -2.83 -23.59
N LYS A 58 1.88 -2.08 -24.57
CA LYS A 58 2.55 -1.87 -25.87
C LYS A 58 3.17 -0.49 -26.07
N ASN A 59 2.66 0.61 -25.48
CA ASN A 59 3.16 1.97 -25.81
C ASN A 59 2.75 3.12 -24.87
N GLY A 60 2.35 2.83 -23.62
CA GLY A 60 1.76 3.83 -22.72
C GLY A 60 0.39 4.32 -23.21
N HIS A 61 -0.47 4.77 -22.31
CA HIS A 61 -1.83 5.19 -22.67
C HIS A 61 -1.78 6.54 -23.40
N ARG A 62 -2.13 6.58 -24.69
CA ARG A 62 -2.06 7.81 -25.52
C ARG A 62 -3.43 8.46 -25.73
N VAL A 63 -3.45 9.69 -26.26
CA VAL A 63 -4.64 10.50 -26.61
C VAL A 63 -5.73 9.74 -27.39
N SER A 64 -5.35 8.77 -28.24
CA SER A 64 -6.31 7.92 -28.96
C SER A 64 -7.19 7.09 -28.02
N SER A 65 -6.63 6.65 -26.89
CA SER A 65 -7.35 5.92 -25.84
C SER A 65 -8.35 6.82 -25.11
N PHE A 66 -8.04 8.11 -24.98
CA PHE A 66 -8.92 9.08 -24.33
C PHE A 66 -10.21 9.33 -25.14
N ARG A 67 -10.11 9.61 -26.45
CA ARG A 67 -11.32 9.75 -27.30
C ARG A 67 -12.20 8.51 -27.33
N LYS A 68 -11.57 7.33 -27.24
CA LYS A 68 -12.30 6.07 -27.14
C LYS A 68 -13.07 5.99 -25.82
N LEU A 69 -12.46 6.40 -24.70
CA LEU A 69 -13.15 6.50 -23.41
C LEU A 69 -14.33 7.48 -23.45
N GLU A 70 -14.21 8.62 -24.13
CA GLU A 70 -15.31 9.57 -24.27
C GLU A 70 -16.50 8.93 -25.02
N SER A 71 -16.21 8.26 -26.13
CA SER A 71 -17.21 7.53 -26.92
C SER A 71 -17.88 6.43 -26.10
N GLU A 72 -17.12 5.58 -25.44
CA GLU A 72 -17.67 4.47 -24.63
C GLU A 72 -18.41 4.99 -23.38
N GLY A 73 -17.88 6.01 -22.72
CA GLY A 73 -18.54 6.70 -21.61
C GLY A 73 -19.87 7.34 -22.00
N GLY A 74 -19.95 7.91 -23.22
CA GLY A 74 -21.18 8.47 -23.78
C GLY A 74 -22.22 7.41 -24.13
N LYS A 75 -21.80 6.20 -24.54
CA LYS A 75 -22.69 5.04 -24.73
C LYS A 75 -23.24 4.56 -23.39
N LEU A 76 -22.36 4.38 -22.39
CA LEU A 76 -22.76 4.01 -21.03
C LEU A 76 -23.75 5.00 -20.44
N ALA A 77 -23.54 6.30 -20.66
CA ALA A 77 -24.49 7.33 -20.24
C ALA A 77 -25.89 7.10 -20.83
N LYS A 78 -26.00 6.80 -22.13
CA LYS A 78 -27.30 6.61 -22.81
C LYS A 78 -28.01 5.34 -22.35
N GLU A 79 -27.26 4.29 -22.05
CA GLU A 79 -27.80 2.99 -21.68
C GLU A 79 -28.15 2.90 -20.20
N LEU A 80 -27.26 3.36 -19.31
CA LEU A 80 -27.43 3.22 -17.86
C LEU A 80 -28.26 4.35 -17.23
N LEU A 81 -28.33 5.53 -17.87
CA LEU A 81 -28.97 6.71 -17.29
C LEU A 81 -30.17 7.19 -18.14
N PRO A 82 -31.39 7.21 -17.57
CA PRO A 82 -32.54 7.87 -18.20
C PRO A 82 -32.22 9.32 -18.55
N LYS A 83 -32.89 9.85 -19.59
CA LYS A 83 -32.64 11.22 -20.09
C LYS A 83 -32.70 12.27 -18.96
N GLY A 84 -33.72 12.20 -18.10
CA GLY A 84 -33.87 13.15 -16.99
C GLY A 84 -32.77 13.05 -15.94
N LEU A 85 -32.18 11.87 -15.72
CA LEU A 85 -31.05 11.70 -14.81
C LEU A 85 -29.76 12.28 -15.41
N ARG A 86 -29.53 12.09 -16.72
CA ARG A 86 -28.39 12.70 -17.42
C ARG A 86 -28.41 14.21 -17.32
N GLU A 87 -29.56 14.83 -17.60
CA GLU A 87 -29.75 16.29 -17.52
C GLU A 87 -29.50 16.80 -16.08
N LYS A 88 -30.02 16.10 -15.06
CA LYS A 88 -29.79 16.45 -13.65
C LYS A 88 -28.33 16.35 -13.23
N LEU A 89 -27.63 15.29 -13.62
CA LEU A 89 -26.22 15.10 -13.29
C LEU A 89 -25.36 16.16 -13.99
N ALA A 90 -25.60 16.42 -15.27
CA ALA A 90 -24.86 17.40 -16.03
C ALA A 90 -25.04 18.83 -15.50
N ALA A 91 -26.27 19.21 -15.11
CA ALA A 91 -26.58 20.52 -14.56
C ALA A 91 -26.20 20.71 -13.07
N SER A 92 -25.77 19.65 -12.38
CA SER A 92 -25.55 19.70 -10.93
C SER A 92 -24.26 20.43 -10.54
N ASN A 93 -24.36 21.22 -9.47
CA ASN A 93 -23.23 21.85 -8.77
C ASN A 93 -22.87 21.13 -7.46
N ALA A 94 -23.27 19.88 -7.28
CA ALA A 94 -22.90 19.11 -6.11
C ALA A 94 -21.40 18.80 -6.10
N ASP A 95 -20.82 18.75 -4.91
CA ASP A 95 -19.40 18.44 -4.72
C ASP A 95 -19.17 16.91 -4.77
N TYR A 96 -20.09 16.16 -4.17
CA TYR A 96 -19.99 14.70 -4.01
C TYR A 96 -21.08 13.98 -4.77
N LEU A 97 -20.72 12.81 -5.31
CA LEU A 97 -21.64 11.86 -5.90
C LEU A 97 -21.37 10.48 -5.29
N ILE A 98 -22.26 10.03 -4.41
CA ILE A 98 -22.17 8.73 -3.75
C ILE A 98 -22.99 7.73 -4.55
N LEU A 99 -22.31 6.70 -5.07
CA LEU A 99 -22.93 5.61 -5.80
C LEU A 99 -23.39 4.55 -4.80
N LYS A 100 -24.70 4.35 -4.65
CA LYS A 100 -25.28 3.24 -3.88
C LYS A 100 -25.69 2.14 -4.84
N ILE A 101 -24.86 1.11 -4.97
CA ILE A 101 -24.98 0.12 -6.05
C ILE A 101 -25.20 -1.28 -5.49
N ASP A 102 -26.06 -2.05 -6.13
CA ASP A 102 -26.16 -3.50 -5.95
C ASP A 102 -24.82 -4.18 -6.28
N ASP A 103 -24.51 -5.24 -5.54
CA ASP A 103 -23.30 -6.05 -5.67
C ASP A 103 -23.07 -6.58 -7.10
N ARG A 104 -24.14 -6.76 -7.89
CA ARG A 104 -24.02 -7.19 -9.29
C ARG A 104 -23.65 -6.09 -10.27
N LEU A 105 -23.60 -4.82 -9.83
CA LEU A 105 -23.31 -3.66 -10.67
C LEU A 105 -21.93 -3.04 -10.41
N VAL A 106 -21.15 -3.63 -9.51
CA VAL A 106 -19.82 -3.13 -9.09
C VAL A 106 -18.79 -3.15 -10.22
N HIS A 107 -18.89 -4.07 -11.17
CA HIS A 107 -17.92 -4.15 -12.27
C HIS A 107 -18.11 -3.02 -13.31
N MET A 108 -19.24 -2.32 -13.29
CA MET A 108 -19.53 -1.24 -14.23
C MET A 108 -18.66 0.01 -13.93
N PRO A 109 -18.08 0.67 -14.96
CA PRO A 109 -17.23 1.84 -14.78
C PRO A 109 -18.05 3.13 -14.68
N TRP A 110 -18.86 3.25 -13.64
CA TRP A 110 -19.74 4.41 -13.38
C TRP A 110 -18.99 5.76 -13.40
N GLU A 111 -17.76 5.77 -12.92
CA GLU A 111 -16.83 6.92 -12.90
C GLU A 111 -16.53 7.46 -14.31
N LEU A 112 -16.64 6.60 -15.33
CA LEU A 112 -16.30 6.89 -16.72
C LEU A 112 -17.53 7.22 -17.58
N ILE A 113 -18.70 7.38 -16.97
CA ILE A 113 -19.84 7.96 -17.66
C ILE A 113 -19.46 9.39 -18.09
N TYR A 114 -19.66 9.68 -19.38
CA TYR A 114 -19.28 10.94 -20.01
C TYR A 114 -20.53 11.77 -20.32
N LEU A 115 -20.63 12.96 -19.71
CA LEU A 115 -21.74 13.91 -19.86
C LEU A 115 -21.17 15.31 -20.06
N ASP A 116 -21.72 16.08 -21.01
CA ASP A 116 -21.39 17.49 -21.26
C ASP A 116 -19.88 17.79 -21.22
N ASP A 117 -19.16 17.04 -22.05
CA ASP A 117 -17.71 17.12 -22.26
C ASP A 117 -16.82 16.79 -21.04
N ARG A 118 -17.37 16.10 -20.02
CA ARG A 118 -16.61 15.67 -18.85
C ARG A 118 -17.03 14.29 -18.35
N PHE A 119 -16.07 13.57 -17.76
CA PHE A 119 -16.37 12.35 -17.02
C PHE A 119 -16.93 12.68 -15.63
N LEU A 120 -17.84 11.86 -15.11
CA LEU A 120 -18.39 12.03 -13.76
C LEU A 120 -17.28 12.11 -12.70
N CYS A 121 -16.21 11.34 -12.86
CA CYS A 121 -15.08 11.29 -11.93
C CYS A 121 -14.20 12.55 -11.91
N GLN A 122 -14.36 13.43 -12.91
CA GLN A 122 -13.74 14.75 -12.97
C GLN A 122 -14.67 15.82 -12.38
N GLN A 123 -15.98 15.65 -12.52
CA GLN A 123 -16.98 16.59 -12.01
C GLN A 123 -17.20 16.43 -10.50
N PHE A 124 -17.31 15.20 -10.01
CA PHE A 124 -17.71 14.90 -8.63
C PHE A 124 -16.60 14.20 -7.84
N CYS A 125 -16.58 14.44 -6.53
CA CYS A 125 -15.90 13.58 -5.57
C CYS A 125 -16.73 12.30 -5.40
N MET A 126 -16.34 11.23 -6.10
CA MET A 126 -17.12 9.98 -6.17
C MET A 126 -16.64 8.93 -5.16
N GLY A 127 -17.58 8.16 -4.62
CA GLY A 127 -17.28 6.95 -3.86
C GLY A 127 -18.45 5.95 -3.92
N ARG A 128 -18.14 4.65 -3.78
CA ARG A 128 -19.11 3.55 -3.90
C ARG A 128 -19.49 3.00 -2.54
N ILE A 129 -20.78 2.83 -2.32
CA ILE A 129 -21.38 2.08 -1.21
C ILE A 129 -22.12 0.91 -1.83
N VAL A 130 -21.66 -0.31 -1.54
CA VAL A 130 -22.22 -1.52 -2.15
C VAL A 130 -23.27 -2.14 -1.24
N LYS A 131 -24.43 -2.47 -1.82
CA LYS A 131 -25.48 -3.29 -1.20
C LYS A 131 -25.22 -4.73 -1.59
N THR A 132 -24.93 -5.59 -0.62
CA THR A 132 -24.58 -6.99 -0.85
C THR A 132 -25.45 -7.93 -0.03
N ARG A 133 -25.66 -9.15 -0.55
CA ARG A 133 -26.27 -10.26 0.20
C ARG A 133 -25.28 -11.01 1.08
N GLN A 134 -23.97 -10.81 0.86
CA GLN A 134 -22.91 -11.48 1.64
C GLN A 134 -22.93 -11.04 3.10
N ARG A 135 -22.51 -11.94 4.00
CA ARG A 135 -22.24 -11.55 5.39
C ARG A 135 -21.08 -10.56 5.46
N ILE A 136 -21.27 -9.49 6.22
CA ILE A 136 -20.26 -8.47 6.49
C ILE A 136 -19.86 -8.63 7.95
N SER A 137 -18.57 -8.46 8.25
CA SER A 137 -18.10 -8.46 9.64
C SER A 137 -18.82 -7.36 10.44
N GLU A 138 -19.40 -7.74 11.58
CA GLU A 138 -20.00 -6.81 12.54
C GLU A 138 -18.95 -6.16 13.46
N ALA A 139 -17.67 -6.42 13.24
CA ALA A 139 -16.58 -5.88 14.04
C ALA A 139 -16.61 -4.34 14.06
N ASP A 140 -16.30 -3.77 15.23
CA ASP A 140 -16.24 -2.32 15.40
C ASP A 140 -15.26 -1.68 14.41
N ARG A 141 -15.54 -0.45 13.99
CA ARG A 141 -14.61 0.26 13.11
C ARG A 141 -13.43 0.76 13.92
N ARG A 142 -12.21 0.62 13.38
CA ARG A 142 -11.00 1.08 14.06
C ARG A 142 -11.07 2.53 14.52
N SER A 143 -10.92 2.77 15.82
CA SER A 143 -10.70 4.11 16.35
C SER A 143 -9.31 4.60 15.92
N LEU A 144 -9.27 5.77 15.28
CA LEU A 144 -8.02 6.30 14.75
C LEU A 144 -7.30 7.13 15.80
N GLY A 145 -6.15 6.64 16.26
CA GLY A 145 -5.22 7.39 17.09
C GLY A 145 -4.37 8.38 16.29
N ARG A 146 -3.70 9.29 16.98
CA ARG A 146 -2.64 10.13 16.40
C ARG A 146 -1.31 9.83 17.10
N PRO A 147 -0.19 9.78 16.38
CA PRO A 147 -0.06 9.81 14.91
C PRO A 147 -0.72 8.60 14.23
N LEU A 148 -1.16 8.73 12.99
CA LEU A 148 -1.68 7.59 12.23
C LEU A 148 -0.53 6.65 11.85
N GLY A 149 -0.72 5.34 12.01
CA GLY A 149 0.20 4.34 11.47
C GLY A 149 -0.04 4.16 9.96
N MET A 150 1.00 4.31 9.14
CA MET A 150 0.93 4.05 7.71
C MET A 150 1.95 3.00 7.30
N TRP A 151 1.48 1.91 6.69
CA TRP A 151 2.35 0.90 6.12
C TRP A 151 2.44 1.05 4.61
N ILE A 152 3.64 1.03 4.08
CA ILE A 152 3.96 1.13 2.66
C ILE A 152 4.61 -0.19 2.27
N VAL A 153 3.82 -1.09 1.72
CA VAL A 153 4.29 -2.36 1.15
C VAL A 153 4.58 -2.14 -0.32
N ALA A 154 5.86 -2.16 -0.68
CA ALA A 154 6.30 -1.77 -2.02
C ALA A 154 7.33 -2.75 -2.58
N ASP A 155 7.09 -3.25 -3.79
CA ASP A 155 7.91 -4.28 -4.45
C ASP A 155 8.20 -5.49 -3.53
N PRO A 156 7.16 -6.14 -2.97
CA PRO A 156 7.34 -7.21 -1.99
C PRO A 156 8.02 -8.46 -2.56
N ARG A 157 8.23 -8.54 -3.88
CA ARG A 157 8.91 -9.66 -4.55
C ARG A 157 10.29 -9.27 -5.11
N GLY A 158 10.65 -7.99 -5.09
CA GLY A 158 11.91 -7.47 -5.63
C GLY A 158 12.02 -7.56 -7.16
N ASP A 159 10.90 -7.73 -7.87
CA ASP A 159 10.86 -7.87 -9.32
C ASP A 159 10.25 -6.68 -10.07
N LEU A 160 9.67 -5.71 -9.34
CA LEU A 160 9.02 -4.53 -9.88
C LEU A 160 9.63 -3.25 -9.31
N ALA A 161 10.81 -2.87 -9.83
CA ALA A 161 11.58 -1.72 -9.34
C ALA A 161 10.79 -0.41 -9.26
N SER A 162 9.88 -0.16 -10.21
CA SER A 162 9.02 1.04 -10.20
C SER A 162 8.08 1.09 -8.99
N ALA A 163 7.63 -0.05 -8.47
CA ALA A 163 6.85 -0.12 -7.24
C ALA A 163 7.73 0.18 -6.01
N GLY A 164 8.99 -0.29 -6.01
CA GLY A 164 9.97 0.04 -4.98
C GLY A 164 10.28 1.54 -4.94
N ASP A 165 10.50 2.14 -6.12
CA ASP A 165 10.70 3.59 -6.28
C ASP A 165 9.48 4.39 -5.81
N GLU A 166 8.26 3.89 -6.07
CA GLU A 166 7.03 4.49 -5.55
C GLU A 166 6.97 4.45 -4.02
N GLY A 167 7.30 3.30 -3.42
CA GLY A 167 7.33 3.14 -1.97
C GLY A 167 8.31 4.11 -1.30
N GLU A 168 9.53 4.19 -1.83
CA GLU A 168 10.56 5.11 -1.32
C GLU A 168 10.13 6.57 -1.48
N ALA A 169 9.56 6.93 -2.63
CA ALA A 169 9.08 8.28 -2.88
C ALA A 169 7.96 8.68 -1.91
N LEU A 170 7.04 7.76 -1.61
CA LEU A 170 5.98 7.99 -0.63
C LEU A 170 6.52 8.08 0.80
N TYR A 171 7.45 7.20 1.19
CA TYR A 171 8.09 7.25 2.50
C TYR A 171 8.79 8.60 2.72
N CYS A 172 9.63 9.01 1.77
CA CYS A 172 10.30 10.32 1.81
C CYS A 172 9.31 11.49 1.84
N GLN A 173 8.21 11.41 1.07
CA GLN A 173 7.17 12.43 1.09
C GLN A 173 6.49 12.52 2.47
N MET A 174 6.16 11.39 3.09
CA MET A 174 5.54 11.38 4.41
C MET A 174 6.48 11.96 5.48
N GLU A 175 7.76 11.60 5.44
CA GLU A 175 8.78 12.14 6.34
C GLU A 175 9.04 13.63 6.13
N ALA A 176 9.01 14.11 4.89
CA ALA A 176 9.12 15.53 4.59
C ALA A 176 7.91 16.31 5.15
N LEU A 177 6.69 15.83 4.89
CA LEU A 177 5.46 16.44 5.38
C LEU A 177 5.33 16.37 6.91
N ASN A 178 5.99 15.40 7.57
CA ASN A 178 6.06 15.33 9.04
C ASN A 178 6.89 16.46 9.66
N LYS A 179 7.82 17.06 8.90
CA LYS A 179 8.69 18.15 9.39
C LYS A 179 8.04 19.53 9.27
N GLU A 180 6.93 19.64 8.55
CA GLU A 180 6.22 20.91 8.38
C GLU A 180 5.53 21.35 9.68
N ALA A 181 5.66 22.64 10.00
CA ALA A 181 5.09 23.19 11.23
C ALA A 181 3.55 23.09 11.22
N GLY A 182 2.99 22.46 12.25
CA GLY A 182 1.54 22.28 12.38
C GLY A 182 0.96 21.11 11.56
N ALA A 183 1.81 20.33 10.88
CA ALA A 183 1.36 19.13 10.17
C ALA A 183 0.90 18.03 11.14
N THR A 184 -0.12 17.28 10.73
CA THR A 184 -0.52 16.07 11.47
C THR A 184 0.48 14.96 11.18
N VAL A 185 1.19 14.51 12.20
CA VAL A 185 2.22 13.47 12.09
C VAL A 185 1.59 12.13 11.70
N VAL A 186 2.25 11.43 10.80
CA VAL A 186 2.00 10.02 10.42
C VAL A 186 3.28 9.25 10.75
N ASN A 187 3.16 8.00 11.17
CA ASN A 187 4.30 7.09 11.32
C ASN A 187 4.37 6.19 10.08
N PRO A 188 5.08 6.59 9.00
CA PRO A 188 5.26 5.74 7.84
C PRO A 188 6.28 4.63 8.15
N VAL A 189 5.96 3.41 7.76
CA VAL A 189 6.87 2.26 7.70
C VAL A 189 6.86 1.76 6.28
N GLN A 190 8.03 1.55 5.69
CA GLN A 190 8.15 0.95 4.36
C GLN A 190 8.85 -0.39 4.48
N ASP A 191 8.23 -1.41 3.89
CA ASP A 191 8.77 -2.75 3.80
C ASP A 191 8.69 -3.28 2.37
N ALA A 192 9.62 -4.19 2.08
CA ALA A 192 9.75 -4.95 0.84
C ALA A 192 10.18 -6.38 1.21
N ASP A 193 10.17 -7.31 0.26
CA ASP A 193 10.55 -8.71 0.47
C ASP A 193 9.75 -9.38 1.61
N LEU A 194 8.43 -9.21 1.58
CA LEU A 194 7.51 -9.75 2.59
C LEU A 194 6.87 -11.05 2.10
N GLY A 195 6.66 -11.98 3.04
CA GLY A 195 5.89 -13.19 2.82
C GLY A 195 4.41 -13.06 3.16
N VAL A 196 3.62 -14.09 2.86
CA VAL A 196 2.17 -14.14 3.14
C VAL A 196 1.90 -14.00 4.64
N GLU A 197 2.65 -14.72 5.49
CA GLU A 197 2.51 -14.65 6.94
C GLU A 197 2.86 -13.26 7.48
N ASP A 198 3.86 -12.58 6.92
CA ASP A 198 4.24 -11.23 7.36
C ASP A 198 3.09 -10.23 7.16
N ILE A 199 2.41 -10.30 6.01
CA ILE A 199 1.21 -9.47 5.74
C ILE A 199 0.10 -9.84 6.73
N ALA A 200 -0.18 -11.13 6.91
CA ALA A 200 -1.27 -11.59 7.75
C ALA A 200 -1.10 -11.18 9.23
N GLU A 201 0.14 -11.18 9.74
CA GLU A 201 0.46 -10.75 11.11
C GLU A 201 0.35 -9.23 11.27
N GLN A 202 0.85 -8.46 10.31
CA GLN A 202 1.10 -7.03 10.51
C GLN A 202 0.00 -6.11 9.96
N ILE A 203 -0.79 -6.54 8.98
CA ILE A 203 -1.74 -5.64 8.28
C ILE A 203 -2.72 -4.96 9.23
N ARG A 204 -3.08 -5.61 10.35
CA ARG A 204 -4.00 -5.06 11.35
C ARG A 204 -3.36 -4.08 12.34
N GLU A 205 -2.05 -3.85 12.27
CA GLU A 205 -1.35 -2.90 13.15
C GLU A 205 -1.39 -1.46 12.62
N TYR A 206 -1.75 -1.27 11.34
CA TYR A 206 -1.59 0.02 10.64
C TYR A 206 -2.90 0.64 10.16
N ASP A 207 -3.12 1.92 10.42
CA ASP A 207 -4.35 2.66 10.06
C ASP A 207 -4.55 2.80 8.56
N LEU A 208 -3.47 3.05 7.85
CA LEU A 208 -3.44 3.20 6.40
C LEU A 208 -2.45 2.18 5.84
N VAL A 209 -2.84 1.47 4.78
CA VAL A 209 -1.92 0.58 4.06
C VAL A 209 -1.87 1.02 2.60
N HIS A 210 -0.67 1.30 2.13
CA HIS A 210 -0.36 1.50 0.71
C HIS A 210 0.31 0.24 0.19
N PHE A 211 -0.24 -0.36 -0.84
CA PHE A 211 0.33 -1.50 -1.54
C PHE A 211 0.71 -1.10 -2.96
N ALA A 212 1.98 -1.27 -3.32
CA ALA A 212 2.50 -1.13 -4.67
C ALA A 212 3.19 -2.43 -5.10
N GLY A 213 2.63 -3.11 -6.11
CA GLY A 213 3.13 -4.42 -6.50
C GLY A 213 2.24 -5.14 -7.50
N HIS A 214 2.55 -6.41 -7.71
CA HIS A 214 1.75 -7.27 -8.57
C HIS A 214 0.49 -7.78 -7.85
N VAL A 215 -0.63 -7.80 -8.57
CA VAL A 215 -1.86 -8.47 -8.17
C VAL A 215 -2.19 -9.53 -9.19
N GLU A 216 -2.62 -10.69 -8.70
CA GLU A 216 -3.26 -11.72 -9.50
C GLU A 216 -4.76 -11.64 -9.30
N TYR A 217 -5.51 -11.54 -10.40
CA TYR A 217 -6.93 -11.78 -10.39
C TYR A 217 -7.20 -13.14 -11.03
N ASP A 218 -7.68 -14.08 -10.21
CA ASP A 218 -8.11 -15.40 -10.67
C ASP A 218 -9.61 -15.35 -10.96
N ARG A 219 -9.98 -15.52 -12.23
CA ARG A 219 -11.39 -15.45 -12.68
C ARG A 219 -12.18 -16.69 -12.27
N GLU A 220 -11.54 -17.85 -12.32
CA GLU A 220 -12.20 -19.13 -11.99
C GLU A 220 -12.35 -19.28 -10.48
N HIS A 221 -11.39 -18.74 -9.72
CA HIS A 221 -11.42 -18.75 -8.27
C HIS A 221 -11.16 -17.34 -7.70
N PRO A 222 -12.15 -16.41 -7.74
CA PRO A 222 -11.98 -15.03 -7.29
C PRO A 222 -11.41 -14.88 -5.87
N ALA A 223 -11.73 -15.80 -4.97
CA ALA A 223 -11.22 -15.83 -3.60
C ALA A 223 -9.70 -16.13 -3.49
N GLN A 224 -9.09 -16.64 -4.56
CA GLN A 224 -7.64 -16.84 -4.69
C GLN A 224 -6.92 -15.63 -5.32
N SER A 225 -7.67 -14.61 -5.73
CA SER A 225 -7.08 -13.34 -6.17
C SER A 225 -6.32 -12.68 -5.02
N GLY A 226 -5.12 -12.17 -5.28
CA GLY A 226 -4.21 -11.78 -4.20
C GLY A 226 -3.07 -10.86 -4.61
N TRP A 227 -2.45 -10.26 -3.60
CA TRP A 227 -1.15 -9.59 -3.73
C TRP A 227 -0.07 -10.65 -3.96
N LYS A 228 0.75 -10.52 -5.01
CA LYS A 228 1.88 -11.43 -5.24
C LYS A 228 3.05 -11.00 -4.36
N LEU A 229 3.55 -11.92 -3.57
CA LEU A 229 4.61 -11.73 -2.57
C LEU A 229 5.81 -12.62 -2.91
N ALA A 230 6.85 -12.60 -2.06
CA ALA A 230 8.08 -13.36 -2.29
C ALA A 230 7.86 -14.89 -2.26
N ASP A 231 6.94 -15.37 -1.43
CA ASP A 231 6.71 -16.79 -1.12
C ASP A 231 5.32 -17.31 -1.55
N GLY A 232 4.47 -16.45 -2.10
CA GLY A 232 3.11 -16.83 -2.50
C GLY A 232 2.20 -15.64 -2.77
N ASN A 233 0.89 -15.90 -2.73
CA ASN A 233 -0.13 -14.86 -2.90
C ASN A 233 -0.86 -14.61 -1.57
N PHE A 234 -0.91 -13.36 -1.13
CA PHE A 234 -1.82 -12.95 -0.06
C PHE A 234 -3.21 -12.71 -0.64
N THR A 235 -4.07 -13.73 -0.56
CA THR A 235 -5.36 -13.80 -1.25
C THR A 235 -6.53 -13.21 -0.47
N ALA A 236 -7.65 -13.00 -1.16
CA ALA A 236 -8.94 -12.65 -0.56
C ALA A 236 -9.35 -13.65 0.54
N ASN A 237 -9.09 -14.94 0.37
CA ASN A 237 -9.31 -15.95 1.43
C ASN A 237 -8.47 -15.72 2.68
N HIS A 238 -7.24 -15.20 2.57
CA HIS A 238 -6.46 -14.83 3.76
C HIS A 238 -7.11 -13.65 4.49
N ILE A 239 -7.64 -12.68 3.76
CA ILE A 239 -8.38 -11.54 4.34
C ILE A 239 -9.67 -12.00 5.02
N ASP A 240 -10.43 -12.90 4.40
CA ASP A 240 -11.64 -13.47 5.01
C ASP A 240 -11.32 -14.23 6.31
N LYS A 241 -10.24 -15.02 6.32
CA LYS A 241 -9.75 -15.68 7.55
C LYS A 241 -9.31 -14.68 8.61
N LEU A 242 -8.79 -13.52 8.21
CA LEU A 242 -8.51 -12.45 9.15
C LEU A 242 -9.81 -11.81 9.65
N ALA A 243 -10.82 -11.63 8.81
CA ALA A 243 -12.09 -11.04 9.25
C ALA A 243 -12.84 -11.95 10.26
N ASP A 244 -12.85 -13.26 10.00
CA ASP A 244 -13.73 -14.21 10.69
C ASP A 244 -13.00 -15.18 11.64
N GLY A 245 -11.66 -15.17 11.65
CA GLY A 245 -10.84 -16.13 12.39
C GLY A 245 -10.56 -15.77 13.86
N PRO A 246 -9.85 -16.66 14.59
CA PRO A 246 -9.42 -16.39 15.96
C PRO A 246 -8.55 -15.12 16.02
N GLY A 247 -8.98 -14.12 16.80
CA GLY A 247 -8.33 -12.79 16.82
C GLY A 247 -9.01 -11.71 15.96
N ALA A 248 -10.22 -11.98 15.44
CA ALA A 248 -11.09 -10.99 14.77
C ALA A 248 -11.41 -9.73 15.60
N SER A 249 -11.04 -9.69 16.88
CA SER A 249 -11.05 -8.48 17.71
C SER A 249 -10.09 -7.38 17.18
N ALA A 250 -9.04 -7.76 16.45
CA ALA A 250 -8.13 -6.80 15.83
C ALA A 250 -8.76 -6.23 14.54
N LEU A 251 -8.97 -4.92 14.55
CA LEU A 251 -9.70 -4.22 13.50
C LEU A 251 -8.83 -4.04 12.25
N MET A 252 -9.41 -4.17 11.06
CA MET A 252 -8.69 -3.96 9.79
C MET A 252 -8.28 -2.49 9.59
N PRO A 253 -7.31 -2.21 8.70
CA PRO A 253 -6.95 -0.84 8.32
C PRO A 253 -8.17 0.00 7.93
N ALA A 254 -8.08 1.28 8.21
CA ALA A 254 -9.10 2.22 7.83
C ALA A 254 -9.15 2.47 6.33
N LEU A 255 -7.98 2.55 5.70
CA LEU A 255 -7.79 2.83 4.29
C LEU A 255 -6.80 1.83 3.71
N ILE A 256 -7.21 1.15 2.64
CA ILE A 256 -6.30 0.41 1.77
C ILE A 256 -6.19 1.17 0.45
N PHE A 257 -4.97 1.51 0.05
CA PHE A 257 -4.66 2.07 -1.26
C PHE A 257 -3.82 1.05 -2.01
N ALA A 258 -4.32 0.53 -3.13
CA ALA A 258 -3.66 -0.50 -3.92
C ALA A 258 -3.28 0.03 -5.31
N ASN A 259 -2.04 0.44 -5.47
CA ASN A 259 -1.39 0.62 -6.76
C ASN A 259 -0.89 -0.74 -7.28
N ALA A 260 -1.87 -1.58 -7.60
CA ALA A 260 -1.62 -2.85 -8.22
C ALA A 260 -2.60 -3.06 -9.36
N CYS A 261 -2.09 -3.62 -10.45
CA CYS A 261 -2.84 -3.81 -11.70
C CYS A 261 -4.14 -4.57 -11.43
N GLN A 262 -5.28 -4.02 -11.84
CA GLN A 262 -6.59 -4.66 -11.70
C GLN A 262 -6.99 -4.93 -10.23
N SER A 263 -6.42 -4.23 -9.27
CA SER A 263 -6.72 -4.39 -7.83
C SER A 263 -8.17 -4.11 -7.44
N ALA A 264 -8.89 -3.29 -8.22
CA ALA A 264 -10.33 -3.06 -8.04
C ALA A 264 -11.19 -3.81 -9.07
N ARG A 265 -10.59 -4.65 -9.92
CA ARG A 265 -11.35 -5.47 -10.86
C ARG A 265 -12.10 -6.54 -10.08
N THR A 266 -13.40 -6.58 -10.31
CA THR A 266 -14.27 -7.68 -9.91
C THR A 266 -15.18 -7.99 -11.08
N GLU A 267 -15.62 -9.23 -11.20
CA GLU A 267 -16.77 -9.58 -12.03
C GLU A 267 -18.07 -9.31 -11.24
N GLU A 268 -19.21 -9.80 -11.72
CA GLU A 268 -20.46 -9.80 -10.96
C GLU A 268 -20.28 -10.56 -9.63
N TRP A 269 -20.77 -10.02 -8.51
CA TRP A 269 -20.75 -10.73 -7.22
C TRP A 269 -21.95 -11.69 -7.16
N ASP A 270 -21.92 -12.73 -8.00
CA ASP A 270 -22.98 -13.73 -8.07
C ASP A 270 -22.86 -14.74 -6.92
N TYR A 271 -23.76 -14.60 -5.96
CA TYR A 271 -23.84 -15.42 -4.75
C TYR A 271 -24.17 -16.91 -5.04
N THR A 272 -24.70 -17.24 -6.23
CA THR A 272 -25.20 -18.59 -6.53
C THR A 272 -24.10 -19.64 -6.68
N GLU A 273 -22.90 -19.26 -7.16
CA GLU A 273 -21.77 -20.18 -7.35
C GLU A 273 -20.71 -20.09 -6.23
N ALA A 274 -20.55 -18.92 -5.60
CA ALA A 274 -19.46 -18.64 -4.66
C ALA A 274 -19.84 -18.66 -3.17
N GLY A 275 -21.15 -18.67 -2.83
CA GLY A 275 -21.61 -18.56 -1.44
C GLY A 275 -21.10 -17.28 -0.75
N ASP A 276 -20.65 -17.39 0.51
CA ASP A 276 -20.08 -16.29 1.30
C ASP A 276 -18.58 -16.03 1.01
N SER A 277 -18.01 -16.58 -0.07
CA SER A 277 -16.60 -16.33 -0.43
C SER A 277 -16.40 -14.98 -1.13
N SER A 278 -15.19 -14.42 -1.06
CA SER A 278 -14.91 -13.09 -1.59
C SER A 278 -14.65 -13.06 -3.10
N PHE A 279 -15.24 -12.09 -3.80
CA PHE A 279 -15.20 -11.93 -5.27
C PHE A 279 -13.97 -11.16 -5.79
N GLY A 280 -12.93 -11.04 -4.97
CA GLY A 280 -11.71 -10.29 -5.22
C GLY A 280 -11.22 -9.51 -3.99
N LEU A 281 -10.05 -8.88 -4.10
CA LEU A 281 -9.41 -8.18 -2.98
C LEU A 281 -10.26 -7.04 -2.41
N SER A 282 -10.85 -6.21 -3.27
CA SER A 282 -11.71 -5.09 -2.83
C SER A 282 -12.92 -5.59 -2.04
N ASN A 283 -13.58 -6.66 -2.50
CA ASN A 283 -14.70 -7.30 -1.80
C ASN A 283 -14.28 -7.82 -0.42
N ALA A 284 -13.17 -8.56 -0.35
CA ALA A 284 -12.66 -9.13 0.90
C ALA A 284 -12.32 -8.05 1.93
N PHE A 285 -11.60 -6.99 1.54
CA PHE A 285 -11.27 -5.89 2.46
C PHE A 285 -12.51 -5.15 2.95
N LEU A 286 -13.48 -4.88 2.07
CA LEU A 286 -14.73 -4.22 2.47
C LEU A 286 -15.55 -5.07 3.43
N ARG A 287 -15.65 -6.38 3.18
CA ARG A 287 -16.32 -7.33 4.09
C ARG A 287 -15.61 -7.45 5.44
N ALA A 288 -14.29 -7.34 5.45
CA ALA A 288 -13.45 -7.32 6.64
C ALA A 288 -13.51 -5.99 7.43
N GLY A 289 -14.32 -5.01 7.00
CA GLY A 289 -14.55 -3.77 7.75
C GLY A 289 -13.63 -2.60 7.38
N VAL A 290 -12.84 -2.71 6.32
CA VAL A 290 -12.07 -1.56 5.77
C VAL A 290 -13.04 -0.46 5.35
N ARG A 291 -12.82 0.77 5.83
CA ARG A 291 -13.73 1.90 5.56
C ARG A 291 -13.60 2.43 4.14
N HIS A 292 -12.38 2.44 3.62
CA HIS A 292 -12.07 2.96 2.29
C HIS A 292 -11.10 2.04 1.57
N TYR A 293 -11.44 1.65 0.36
CA TYR A 293 -10.57 0.90 -0.53
C TYR A 293 -10.39 1.66 -1.83
N ILE A 294 -9.15 1.92 -2.21
CA ILE A 294 -8.80 2.54 -3.48
C ILE A 294 -8.01 1.52 -4.29
N GLY A 295 -8.44 1.25 -5.51
CA GLY A 295 -7.74 0.38 -6.44
C GLY A 295 -8.03 0.79 -7.90
N THR A 296 -7.67 -0.07 -8.85
CA THR A 296 -7.69 0.26 -10.28
C THR A 296 -8.49 -0.74 -11.12
N PHE A 297 -9.22 -0.26 -12.12
CA PHE A 297 -9.97 -1.09 -13.07
C PHE A 297 -9.07 -1.84 -14.06
N TRP A 298 -7.98 -1.22 -14.49
CA TRP A 298 -7.04 -1.77 -15.46
C TRP A 298 -5.59 -1.54 -15.04
N GLU A 299 -4.67 -2.12 -15.80
CA GLU A 299 -3.23 -2.07 -15.56
C GLU A 299 -2.72 -0.62 -15.60
N ILE A 300 -2.32 -0.10 -14.44
CA ILE A 300 -1.48 1.08 -14.34
C ILE A 300 -0.02 0.61 -14.34
N ARG A 301 0.74 1.05 -15.34
CA ARG A 301 2.19 0.90 -15.35
C ARG A 301 2.83 2.23 -14.95
N ASP A 302 4.05 2.13 -14.45
CA ASP A 302 5.03 3.22 -14.44
C ASP A 302 4.73 4.39 -13.47
N ALA A 303 5.47 5.49 -13.69
CA ALA A 303 5.49 6.72 -12.91
C ALA A 303 4.12 7.38 -12.69
N SER A 304 3.12 7.12 -13.56
CA SER A 304 1.77 7.69 -13.43
C SER A 304 1.05 7.20 -12.17
N GLY A 305 1.22 5.93 -11.80
CA GLY A 305 0.66 5.38 -10.56
C GLY A 305 1.28 6.03 -9.33
N SER A 306 2.61 6.15 -9.32
CA SER A 306 3.36 6.82 -8.26
C SER A 306 3.00 8.29 -8.14
N ASP A 307 2.90 9.02 -9.26
CA ASP A 307 2.46 10.41 -9.30
C ASP A 307 1.04 10.58 -8.75
N PHE A 308 0.13 9.65 -9.05
CA PHE A 308 -1.22 9.66 -8.49
C PHE A 308 -1.20 9.45 -6.98
N ALA A 309 -0.47 8.44 -6.49
CA ALA A 309 -0.36 8.17 -5.06
C ALA A 309 0.24 9.36 -4.31
N LYS A 310 1.30 9.97 -4.83
CA LYS A 310 1.93 11.16 -4.23
C LYS A 310 0.98 12.35 -4.18
N ALA A 311 0.26 12.62 -5.28
CA ALA A 311 -0.75 13.67 -5.30
C ALA A 311 -1.90 13.37 -4.34
N PHE A 312 -2.32 12.11 -4.24
CA PHE A 312 -3.39 11.68 -3.35
C PHE A 312 -3.02 11.90 -1.89
N TYR A 313 -1.86 11.40 -1.44
CA TYR A 313 -1.45 11.54 -0.05
C TYR A 313 -1.09 12.99 0.34
N ASP A 314 -0.54 13.78 -0.58
CA ASP A 314 -0.37 15.23 -0.39
C ASP A 314 -1.72 15.91 -0.06
N ARG A 315 -2.73 15.68 -0.90
CA ARG A 315 -4.06 16.24 -0.68
C ARG A 315 -4.71 15.69 0.57
N LEU A 316 -4.62 14.39 0.82
CA LEU A 316 -5.20 13.78 2.00
C LEU A 316 -4.61 14.36 3.29
N ARG A 317 -3.28 14.53 3.36
CA ARG A 317 -2.58 15.13 4.50
C ARG A 317 -2.88 16.61 4.69
N SER A 318 -3.22 17.34 3.62
CA SER A 318 -3.69 18.73 3.73
C SER A 318 -5.08 18.87 4.35
N GLY A 319 -5.70 17.77 4.80
CA GLY A 319 -6.99 17.75 5.50
C GLY A 319 -8.20 17.56 4.57
N LYS A 320 -7.97 17.39 3.27
CA LYS A 320 -9.02 17.11 2.27
C LYS A 320 -9.71 15.79 2.56
N THR A 321 -10.94 15.65 2.06
CA THR A 321 -11.65 14.37 2.14
C THR A 321 -11.04 13.36 1.15
N VAL A 322 -11.26 12.07 1.36
CA VAL A 322 -10.73 11.01 0.49
C VAL A 322 -11.17 11.23 -0.97
N GLY A 323 -12.44 11.56 -1.19
CA GLY A 323 -12.97 11.84 -2.52
C GLY A 323 -12.38 13.09 -3.17
N GLU A 324 -12.09 14.13 -2.38
CA GLU A 324 -11.37 15.31 -2.89
C GLU A 324 -9.94 14.97 -3.29
N ALA A 325 -9.23 14.21 -2.46
CA ALA A 325 -7.88 13.77 -2.75
C ALA A 325 -7.82 12.94 -4.04
N VAL A 326 -8.76 12.01 -4.23
CA VAL A 326 -8.87 11.22 -5.48
C VAL A 326 -9.19 12.12 -6.69
N ARG A 327 -10.23 12.96 -6.61
CA ARG A 327 -10.64 13.83 -7.72
C ARG A 327 -9.56 14.83 -8.10
N GLU A 328 -8.96 15.52 -7.12
CA GLU A 328 -7.91 16.51 -7.39
C GLU A 328 -6.64 15.86 -7.95
N SER A 329 -6.31 14.63 -7.54
CA SER A 329 -5.20 13.85 -8.13
C SER A 329 -5.45 13.53 -9.59
N ARG A 330 -6.69 13.14 -9.95
CA ARG A 330 -7.10 12.96 -11.35
C ARG A 330 -6.87 14.23 -12.16
N CYS A 331 -7.41 15.36 -11.69
CA CYS A 331 -7.28 16.65 -12.37
C CYS A 331 -5.82 17.12 -12.49
N HIS A 332 -4.98 16.84 -11.49
CA HIS A 332 -3.55 17.14 -11.54
C HIS A 332 -2.86 16.38 -12.67
N LEU A 333 -3.12 15.06 -12.77
CA LEU A 333 -2.51 14.19 -13.77
C LEU A 333 -3.02 14.45 -15.19
N THR A 334 -4.29 14.81 -15.38
CA THR A 334 -4.83 15.22 -16.69
C THR A 334 -4.03 16.36 -17.32
N ARG A 335 -3.40 17.23 -16.51
CA ARG A 335 -2.59 18.36 -16.98
C ARG A 335 -1.13 18.01 -17.21
N LYS A 336 -0.63 16.97 -16.54
CA LYS A 336 0.80 16.59 -16.50
C LYS A 336 1.14 15.54 -17.56
N SER A 337 0.20 14.68 -17.91
CA SER A 337 0.41 13.55 -18.82
C SER A 337 -0.77 13.35 -19.76
N GLN A 338 -0.50 12.81 -20.95
CA GLN A 338 -1.53 12.31 -21.86
C GLN A 338 -1.99 10.88 -21.50
N ASP A 339 -1.44 10.32 -20.42
CA ASP A 339 -1.80 9.02 -19.85
C ASP A 339 -3.22 9.05 -19.26
N ILE A 340 -3.99 7.98 -19.47
CA ILE A 340 -5.34 7.79 -18.94
C ILE A 340 -5.35 7.00 -17.61
N ALA A 341 -4.18 6.64 -17.06
CA ALA A 341 -4.04 5.87 -15.82
C ALA A 341 -4.85 6.47 -14.66
N TRP A 342 -4.93 7.80 -14.58
CA TRP A 342 -5.72 8.51 -13.58
C TRP A 342 -7.24 8.20 -13.65
N MET A 343 -7.74 7.78 -14.80
CA MET A 343 -9.15 7.39 -14.99
C MET A 343 -9.47 6.02 -14.40
N SER A 344 -8.46 5.18 -14.16
CA SER A 344 -8.65 3.78 -13.74
C SER A 344 -9.04 3.63 -12.27
N TYR A 345 -8.80 4.64 -11.44
CA TYR A 345 -8.99 4.54 -10.00
C TYR A 345 -10.46 4.44 -9.62
N VAL A 346 -10.75 3.60 -8.64
CA VAL A 346 -12.07 3.42 -8.02
C VAL A 346 -11.96 3.65 -6.53
N LEU A 347 -12.91 4.38 -5.96
CA LEU A 347 -13.02 4.57 -4.51
C LEU A 347 -14.26 3.84 -3.99
N TYR A 348 -14.05 2.85 -3.13
CA TYR A 348 -15.10 2.29 -2.27
C TYR A 348 -15.05 2.99 -0.90
N GLY A 349 -16.22 3.30 -0.34
CA GLY A 349 -16.37 4.05 0.91
C GLY A 349 -16.91 5.47 0.69
N ASP A 350 -17.22 6.15 1.80
CA ASP A 350 -17.79 7.50 1.78
C ASP A 350 -16.73 8.55 1.37
N PRO A 351 -16.87 9.23 0.22
CA PRO A 351 -15.88 10.17 -0.30
C PRO A 351 -15.75 11.45 0.56
N SER A 352 -16.69 11.72 1.47
CA SER A 352 -16.73 12.93 2.30
C SER A 352 -15.93 12.81 3.61
N VAL A 353 -15.38 11.63 3.91
CA VAL A 353 -14.55 11.40 5.11
C VAL A 353 -13.18 12.07 4.96
N SER A 354 -12.71 12.77 5.99
CA SER A 354 -11.34 13.29 6.09
C SER A 354 -10.59 12.58 7.20
N TYR A 355 -9.41 12.03 6.87
CA TYR A 355 -8.53 11.37 7.84
C TYR A 355 -7.63 12.34 8.59
N PHE A 356 -7.52 13.61 8.17
CA PHE A 356 -6.56 14.58 8.71
C PHE A 356 -7.19 15.92 9.10
N SER A 357 -8.51 16.05 9.08
CA SER A 357 -9.19 17.28 9.55
C SER A 357 -9.16 17.42 11.07
N SER A 358 -8.92 18.64 11.54
CA SER A 358 -8.93 19.06 12.95
C SER A 358 -10.28 18.82 13.66
N LYS A 359 -11.37 18.61 12.92
CA LYS A 359 -12.69 18.30 13.51
C LYS A 359 -12.79 16.93 14.15
N ASN A 360 -11.87 16.01 13.86
CA ASN A 360 -11.81 14.69 14.52
C ASN A 360 -11.06 14.72 15.87
N ILE A 361 -10.70 15.90 16.39
CA ILE A 361 -9.93 16.07 17.63
C ILE A 361 -10.84 16.14 18.88
N VAL A 362 -12.17 16.29 18.76
CA VAL A 362 -13.07 16.50 19.91
C VAL A 362 -14.32 15.60 19.87
N SER A 363 -14.16 14.28 19.76
CA SER A 363 -15.29 13.35 20.03
C SER A 363 -14.97 12.23 21.02
N SER A 364 -13.86 12.32 21.77
CA SER A 364 -13.48 11.30 22.77
C SER A 364 -13.55 11.77 24.22
N SER A 365 -14.13 12.94 24.53
CA SER A 365 -14.18 13.45 25.92
C SER A 365 -15.52 14.03 26.39
N SER A 366 -16.67 13.63 25.81
CA SER A 366 -17.96 13.96 26.42
C SER A 366 -19.03 12.90 26.13
N ALA A 367 -18.96 11.78 26.86
CA ALA A 367 -20.08 10.86 27.02
C ALA A 367 -20.06 10.25 28.43
N SER A 368 -20.35 11.07 29.43
CA SER A 368 -20.78 10.61 30.76
C SER A 368 -21.29 11.80 31.61
N SER A 369 -22.50 12.27 31.31
CA SER A 369 -23.39 12.84 32.33
C SER A 369 -24.80 13.02 31.76
N GLU A 370 -25.63 11.98 31.80
CA GLU A 370 -27.08 12.18 31.78
C GLU A 370 -27.56 12.35 33.22
N GLN A 371 -27.78 13.61 33.60
CA GLN A 371 -28.60 13.98 34.75
C GLN A 371 -30.08 13.94 34.32
N LEU A 372 -30.86 13.10 34.99
CA LEU A 372 -32.33 13.09 34.87
C LEU A 372 -32.91 14.45 35.29
N SER A 373 -33.83 14.97 34.46
CA SER A 373 -34.77 16.03 34.84
C SER A 373 -36.20 15.45 34.90
N PRO A 374 -37.07 15.94 35.81
CA PRO A 374 -38.34 15.31 36.13
C PRO A 374 -39.48 15.75 35.19
N VAL A 375 -40.35 14.82 34.81
CA VAL A 375 -41.56 15.09 34.01
C VAL A 375 -42.77 15.28 34.93
N THR A 376 -43.46 16.41 34.75
CA THR A 376 -44.69 16.82 35.42
C THR A 376 -45.95 16.18 34.82
N ARG A 377 -46.95 15.97 35.69
CA ARG A 377 -48.29 15.41 35.43
C ARG A 377 -49.17 16.26 34.50
N GLY A 378 -50.06 15.58 33.76
CA GLY A 378 -51.21 16.17 33.05
C GLY A 378 -52.37 15.18 32.85
N THR A 379 -53.39 15.32 33.70
CA THR A 379 -54.87 15.24 33.51
C THR A 379 -55.56 14.22 32.58
N ASP A 380 -56.38 13.37 33.22
CA ASP A 380 -57.82 13.05 33.05
C ASP A 380 -58.50 12.74 31.69
N GLY A 381 -59.11 11.55 31.62
CA GLY A 381 -60.19 11.12 30.71
C GLY A 381 -60.60 9.64 30.95
N PRO A 382 -61.90 9.24 30.90
CA PRO A 382 -62.40 8.08 31.66
C PRO A 382 -62.42 6.74 30.89
N LEU A 383 -62.33 5.62 31.62
CA LEU A 383 -62.52 4.24 31.14
C LEU A 383 -63.66 3.52 31.90
N PRO A 384 -64.33 2.52 31.29
CA PRO A 384 -65.56 1.93 31.80
C PRO A 384 -65.33 0.85 32.86
N ARG A 385 -66.34 0.63 33.72
CA ARG A 385 -66.39 -0.38 34.78
C ARG A 385 -66.56 -1.80 34.24
N PHE A 386 -65.84 -2.76 34.81
CA PHE A 386 -66.17 -4.20 34.85
C PHE A 386 -65.83 -4.81 36.22
N PRO A 387 -66.45 -5.96 36.59
CA PRO A 387 -66.82 -6.28 37.97
C PRO A 387 -65.73 -7.02 38.78
N ASN A 388 -65.91 -6.95 40.10
CA ASN A 388 -65.04 -7.52 41.13
C ASN A 388 -64.81 -9.03 40.98
N LEU A 389 -63.53 -9.46 40.91
CA LEU A 389 -63.09 -10.81 41.27
C LEU A 389 -62.29 -10.74 42.59
N ARG A 390 -62.75 -11.44 43.63
CA ARG A 390 -61.99 -11.66 44.87
C ARG A 390 -60.86 -12.66 44.61
N LEU A 391 -59.63 -12.30 44.95
CA LEU A 391 -58.43 -13.14 44.87
C LEU A 391 -58.26 -13.97 46.16
N ASN A 392 -57.84 -15.23 45.99
CA ASN A 392 -57.69 -16.24 47.05
C ASN A 392 -56.22 -16.31 47.51
N GLU A 393 -55.95 -16.28 48.82
CA GLU A 393 -54.61 -16.06 49.43
C GLU A 393 -53.55 -17.12 49.08
N ASP A 394 -53.95 -18.34 48.73
CA ASP A 394 -53.01 -19.44 48.50
C ASP A 394 -52.23 -19.33 47.18
N ARG A 395 -52.78 -18.64 46.16
CA ARG A 395 -52.04 -18.38 44.91
C ARG A 395 -50.93 -17.34 45.09
N LEU A 396 -51.09 -16.40 46.01
CA LEU A 396 -50.09 -15.36 46.31
C LEU A 396 -48.84 -15.96 46.96
N ARG A 397 -49.00 -16.96 47.84
CA ARG A 397 -47.87 -17.65 48.48
C ARG A 397 -47.04 -18.47 47.48
N TYR A 398 -47.70 -19.11 46.51
CA TYR A 398 -47.01 -19.90 45.48
C TYR A 398 -46.21 -19.01 44.52
N LEU A 399 -46.78 -17.87 44.12
CA LEU A 399 -46.08 -16.87 43.32
C LEU A 399 -44.86 -16.29 44.05
N ALA A 400 -44.99 -15.99 45.35
CA ALA A 400 -43.87 -15.47 46.15
C ALA A 400 -42.67 -16.44 46.20
N HIS A 401 -42.92 -17.74 46.38
CA HIS A 401 -41.85 -18.75 46.39
C HIS A 401 -41.20 -18.91 45.01
N PHE A 402 -42.01 -18.88 43.95
CA PHE A 402 -41.50 -18.93 42.58
C PHE A 402 -40.55 -17.75 42.27
N PHE A 403 -40.95 -16.53 42.64
CA PHE A 403 -40.09 -15.35 42.45
C PHE A 403 -38.81 -15.38 43.29
N ALA A 404 -38.85 -15.93 44.51
CA ALA A 404 -37.66 -16.07 45.35
C ALA A 404 -36.61 -17.02 44.74
N VAL A 405 -37.06 -18.14 44.16
CA VAL A 405 -36.15 -19.10 43.49
C VAL A 405 -35.54 -18.51 42.23
N VAL A 406 -36.33 -17.78 41.43
CA VAL A 406 -35.84 -17.10 40.23
C VAL A 406 -34.78 -16.04 40.58
N LEU A 407 -34.98 -15.30 41.68
CA LEU A 407 -34.01 -14.31 42.17
C LEU A 407 -32.66 -14.96 42.56
N MET A 408 -32.71 -16.09 43.27
CA MET A 408 -31.50 -16.83 43.70
C MET A 408 -30.68 -17.34 42.50
N ILE A 409 -31.35 -17.85 41.47
CA ILE A 409 -30.69 -18.29 40.23
C ILE A 409 -30.07 -17.08 39.50
N GLY A 410 -30.77 -15.96 39.43
CA GLY A 410 -30.27 -14.73 38.83
C GLY A 410 -28.96 -14.25 39.49
N VAL A 411 -28.91 -14.24 40.82
CA VAL A 411 -27.71 -13.83 41.58
C VAL A 411 -26.53 -14.77 41.31
N ALA A 412 -26.75 -16.09 41.29
CA ALA A 412 -25.70 -17.07 41.00
C ALA A 412 -25.12 -16.93 39.58
N VAL A 413 -25.97 -16.70 38.58
CA VAL A 413 -25.54 -16.47 37.20
C VAL A 413 -24.75 -15.17 37.07
N THR A 414 -25.19 -14.09 37.73
CA THR A 414 -24.44 -12.83 37.73
C THR A 414 -23.08 -12.96 38.42
N GLY A 415 -22.99 -13.69 39.53
CA GLY A 415 -21.72 -13.94 40.22
C GLY A 415 -20.74 -14.74 39.38
N ALA A 416 -21.21 -15.78 38.70
CA ALA A 416 -20.40 -16.58 37.77
C ALA A 416 -19.93 -15.73 36.55
N GLY A 417 -20.80 -14.88 36.02
CA GLY A 417 -20.46 -13.98 34.91
C GLY A 417 -19.40 -12.94 35.29
N ILE A 418 -19.48 -12.36 36.48
CA ILE A 418 -18.47 -11.40 36.98
C ILE A 418 -17.12 -12.11 37.19
N SER A 419 -17.13 -13.31 37.77
CA SER A 419 -15.91 -14.10 38.00
C SER A 419 -15.25 -14.53 36.68
N TRP A 420 -16.05 -14.94 35.69
CA TRP A 420 -15.57 -15.28 34.36
C TRP A 420 -15.01 -14.06 33.62
N GLY A 421 -15.70 -12.91 33.67
CA GLY A 421 -15.21 -11.66 33.08
C GLY A 421 -13.91 -11.15 33.70
N TYR A 422 -13.73 -11.31 35.02
CA TYR A 422 -12.48 -10.97 35.68
C TYR A 422 -11.33 -11.91 35.27
N TYR A 423 -11.60 -13.20 35.16
CA TYR A 423 -10.61 -14.20 34.71
C TYR A 423 -10.21 -13.99 33.23
N ASP A 424 -11.16 -13.66 32.37
CA ASP A 424 -10.92 -13.37 30.95
C ASP A 424 -10.10 -12.09 30.76
N SER A 425 -10.41 -11.03 31.52
CA SER A 425 -9.66 -9.77 31.53
C SER A 425 -8.18 -9.95 31.90
N GLU A 426 -7.86 -10.78 32.91
CA GLU A 426 -6.46 -11.01 33.31
C GLU A 426 -5.69 -11.84 32.28
N ARG A 427 -6.38 -12.77 31.60
CA ARG A 427 -5.79 -13.55 30.50
C ARG A 427 -5.51 -12.70 29.27
N GLU A 428 -6.42 -11.77 28.95
CA GLU A 428 -6.28 -10.82 27.85
C GLU A 428 -5.09 -9.88 28.11
N LYS A 429 -4.94 -9.35 29.34
CA LYS A 429 -3.78 -8.54 29.73
C LYS A 429 -2.47 -9.28 29.56
N ALA A 430 -2.36 -10.52 30.05
CA ALA A 430 -1.14 -11.32 29.92
C ALA A 430 -0.79 -11.63 28.45
N ARG A 431 -1.81 -11.78 27.58
CA ARG A 431 -1.63 -11.98 26.14
C ARG A 431 -1.16 -10.71 25.43
N ILE A 432 -1.72 -9.56 25.81
CA ILE A 432 -1.31 -8.23 25.31
C ILE A 432 0.12 -7.91 25.75
N GLU A 433 0.49 -8.14 27.01
CA GLU A 433 1.85 -7.90 27.50
C GLU A 433 2.89 -8.77 26.77
N LYS A 434 2.55 -10.04 26.50
CA LYS A 434 3.41 -10.94 25.72
C LYS A 434 3.55 -10.48 24.26
N SER A 435 2.47 -10.06 23.63
CA SER A 435 2.48 -9.52 22.26
C SER A 435 3.29 -8.22 22.16
N ILE A 436 3.12 -7.31 23.12
CA ILE A 436 3.90 -6.07 23.21
C ILE A 436 5.39 -6.38 23.38
N ALA A 437 5.77 -7.36 24.21
CA ALA A 437 7.16 -7.76 24.38
C ALA A 437 7.77 -8.35 23.09
N GLU A 438 7.01 -9.16 22.35
CA GLU A 438 7.43 -9.75 21.08
C GLU A 438 7.57 -8.70 19.96
N VAL A 439 6.62 -7.78 19.84
CA VAL A 439 6.69 -6.64 18.90
C VAL A 439 7.86 -5.72 19.24
N HIS A 440 8.05 -5.40 20.52
CA HIS A 440 9.17 -4.56 20.97
C HIS A 440 10.52 -5.23 20.69
N GLN A 441 10.62 -6.54 20.86
CA GLN A 441 11.82 -7.31 20.52
C GLN A 441 12.08 -7.37 19.01
N LYS A 442 11.04 -7.51 18.18
CA LYS A 442 11.14 -7.46 16.70
C LYS A 442 11.54 -6.06 16.22
N GLN A 443 10.98 -5.00 16.79
CA GLN A 443 11.29 -3.61 16.43
C GLN A 443 12.71 -3.20 16.84
N ILE A 444 13.19 -3.64 18.01
CA ILE A 444 14.59 -3.50 18.41
C ILE A 444 15.50 -4.23 17.42
N LYS A 445 15.16 -5.47 17.02
CA LYS A 445 15.95 -6.24 16.06
C LYS A 445 16.04 -5.53 14.70
N TYR A 446 14.95 -4.91 14.24
CA TYR A 446 14.92 -4.12 13.00
C TYR A 446 15.77 -2.84 13.09
N GLN A 447 15.62 -2.07 14.18
CA GLN A 447 16.41 -0.86 14.41
C GLN A 447 17.91 -1.16 14.45
N ILE A 448 18.30 -2.28 15.06
CA ILE A 448 19.69 -2.74 15.10
C ILE A 448 20.21 -3.02 13.68
N VAL A 449 19.45 -3.72 12.83
CA VAL A 449 19.86 -4.00 11.44
C VAL A 449 20.02 -2.73 10.63
N ARG A 450 19.08 -1.80 10.78
CA ARG A 450 19.10 -0.51 10.09
C ARG A 450 20.33 0.30 10.49
N GLN A 451 20.57 0.45 11.79
CA GLN A 451 21.75 1.16 12.31
C GLN A 451 23.05 0.48 11.88
N GLU A 452 23.08 -0.86 11.86
CA GLU A 452 24.24 -1.61 11.38
C GLU A 452 24.47 -1.30 9.89
N ARG A 453 23.46 -1.45 9.02
CA ARG A 453 23.60 -1.15 7.58
C ARG A 453 23.97 0.31 7.29
N GLU A 454 23.44 1.27 8.06
CA GLU A 454 23.80 2.69 7.95
C GLU A 454 25.26 2.94 8.36
N ALA A 455 25.72 2.32 9.45
CA ALA A 455 27.12 2.38 9.89
C ALA A 455 28.07 1.76 8.86
N LEU A 456 27.69 0.60 8.28
CA LEU A 456 28.47 -0.04 7.22
C LEU A 456 28.53 0.82 5.95
N ARG A 457 27.43 1.51 5.58
CA ARG A 457 27.43 2.49 4.48
C ARG A 457 28.33 3.69 4.76
N ALA A 458 28.37 4.18 5.99
CA ALA A 458 29.24 5.28 6.39
C ALA A 458 30.73 4.88 6.34
N GLN A 459 31.06 3.67 6.79
CA GLN A 459 32.42 3.13 6.70
C GLN A 459 32.87 2.94 5.24
N ALA A 460 31.98 2.45 4.37
CA ALA A 460 32.20 2.36 2.93
C ALA A 460 32.49 3.73 2.30
N GLU A 461 31.77 4.75 2.74
CA GLU A 461 31.90 6.13 2.26
C GLU A 461 33.22 6.76 2.67
N GLU A 462 33.66 6.59 3.93
CA GLU A 462 34.97 7.05 4.40
C GLU A 462 36.12 6.43 3.58
N THR A 463 36.03 5.12 3.35
CA THR A 463 37.02 4.37 2.58
C THR A 463 37.07 4.89 1.13
N ARG A 464 35.92 5.18 0.52
CA ARG A 464 35.85 5.82 -0.81
C ARG A 464 36.54 7.18 -0.83
N GLN A 465 36.22 8.07 0.11
CA GLN A 465 36.76 9.43 0.16
C GLN A 465 38.29 9.45 0.30
N ARG A 466 38.87 8.47 1.02
CA ARG A 466 40.33 8.34 1.12
C ARG A 466 40.98 8.10 -0.25
N VAL A 467 40.43 7.21 -1.06
CA VAL A 467 40.98 6.90 -2.39
C VAL A 467 40.75 8.04 -3.37
N GLU A 468 39.59 8.70 -3.29
CA GLU A 468 39.32 9.90 -4.09
C GLU A 468 40.32 11.02 -3.78
N LYS A 469 40.72 11.20 -2.52
CA LYS A 469 41.79 12.15 -2.15
C LYS A 469 43.15 11.77 -2.73
N LEU A 470 43.53 10.48 -2.71
CA LEU A 470 44.77 10.02 -3.32
C LEU A 470 44.75 10.22 -4.85
N TRP A 471 43.59 10.05 -5.46
CA TRP A 471 43.37 10.25 -6.89
C TRP A 471 43.48 11.72 -7.30
N GLU A 472 42.82 12.63 -6.57
CA GLU A 472 42.93 14.07 -6.84
C GLU A 472 44.37 14.56 -6.67
N LYS A 473 45.11 14.03 -5.69
CA LYS A 473 46.56 14.28 -5.58
C LYS A 473 47.31 13.79 -6.82
N LEU A 474 47.01 12.59 -7.32
CA LEU A 474 47.68 12.05 -8.50
C LEU A 474 47.41 12.89 -9.76
N LYS A 475 46.16 13.36 -9.96
CA LYS A 475 45.81 14.28 -11.05
C LYS A 475 46.61 15.59 -11.00
N VAL A 476 46.80 16.15 -9.81
CA VAL A 476 47.61 17.36 -9.62
C VAL A 476 49.08 17.12 -9.91
N LEU A 477 49.62 15.96 -9.48
CA LEU A 477 51.02 15.60 -9.69
C LEU A 477 51.33 15.24 -11.16
N CYS A 478 50.35 14.72 -11.89
CA CYS A 478 50.48 14.29 -13.29
C CYS A 478 49.26 14.73 -14.13
N PRO A 479 49.28 15.94 -14.71
CA PRO A 479 48.17 16.48 -15.51
C PRO A 479 47.89 15.70 -16.81
N GLU A 480 48.83 14.87 -17.27
CA GLU A 480 48.71 14.08 -18.50
C GLU A 480 47.89 12.79 -18.35
N LEU A 481 47.34 12.49 -17.15
CA LEU A 481 46.48 11.33 -16.96
C LEU A 481 45.24 11.41 -17.86
N ARG A 482 45.08 10.42 -18.75
CA ARG A 482 43.92 10.28 -19.64
C ARG A 482 43.02 9.15 -19.16
N GLU A 483 41.72 9.41 -19.11
CA GLU A 483 40.71 8.35 -18.99
C GLU A 483 40.60 7.64 -20.35
N THR A 484 40.72 6.30 -20.37
CA THR A 484 40.63 5.51 -21.60
C THR A 484 39.30 4.76 -21.68
N SER A 485 38.78 4.58 -22.89
CA SER A 485 37.47 3.98 -23.16
C SER A 485 37.51 2.44 -23.32
N SER A 486 38.37 1.72 -22.59
CA SER A 486 38.54 0.26 -22.69
C SER A 486 38.65 -0.41 -21.31
N PRO A 487 38.30 -1.71 -21.19
CA PRO A 487 37.16 -2.20 -20.42
C PRO A 487 37.19 -1.88 -18.92
N THR A 488 36.00 -1.63 -18.36
CA THR A 488 35.68 -1.45 -16.94
C THR A 488 36.50 -2.37 -16.01
N ILE A 489 37.42 -1.81 -15.22
CA ILE A 489 38.13 -2.59 -14.19
C ILE A 489 37.22 -2.68 -12.96
N ALA A 490 36.84 -3.89 -12.58
CA ALA A 490 36.15 -4.16 -11.33
C ALA A 490 37.21 -4.24 -10.21
N VAL A 491 37.01 -3.52 -9.10
CA VAL A 491 37.96 -3.50 -7.99
C VAL A 491 37.25 -3.99 -6.73
N VAL A 492 37.47 -5.26 -6.39
CA VAL A 492 36.82 -5.86 -5.23
C VAL A 492 37.50 -5.41 -3.95
N LEU A 493 36.66 -5.04 -2.98
CA LEU A 493 37.04 -4.54 -1.67
C LEU A 493 36.92 -5.65 -0.62
N GLY A 494 38.05 -6.24 -0.22
CA GLY A 494 38.06 -6.91 1.06
C GLY A 494 37.84 -5.87 2.17
N SER A 495 36.81 -6.00 3.01
CA SER A 495 36.75 -5.18 4.22
C SER A 495 37.97 -5.46 5.09
N TYR A 496 38.44 -4.43 5.79
CA TYR A 496 39.32 -4.58 6.94
C TYR A 496 38.74 -5.62 7.91
N GLY A 497 39.59 -6.58 8.33
CA GLY A 497 39.25 -7.58 9.35
C GLY A 497 38.88 -8.98 8.84
N LEU A 498 38.79 -9.22 7.53
CA LEU A 498 38.61 -10.58 6.99
C LEU A 498 39.95 -11.32 6.83
N PRO A 499 40.01 -12.63 7.12
CA PRO A 499 41.13 -13.48 6.74
C PRO A 499 41.38 -13.40 5.23
N GLU A 500 42.63 -13.41 4.81
CA GLU A 500 43.05 -13.32 3.40
C GLU A 500 42.40 -14.38 2.51
N ALA A 501 42.18 -15.58 3.04
CA ALA A 501 41.50 -16.68 2.37
C ALA A 501 40.04 -16.35 1.97
N ASP A 502 39.28 -15.73 2.87
CA ASP A 502 37.88 -15.39 2.63
C ASP A 502 37.72 -14.29 1.58
N ARG A 503 38.66 -13.34 1.56
CA ARG A 503 38.70 -12.28 0.54
C ARG A 503 38.93 -12.88 -0.84
N ARG A 504 39.91 -13.81 -0.95
CA ARG A 504 40.21 -14.52 -2.20
C ARG A 504 39.03 -15.37 -2.68
N LEU A 505 38.28 -16.00 -1.78
CA LEU A 505 37.10 -16.77 -2.15
C LEU A 505 35.94 -15.90 -2.65
N LEU A 506 35.70 -14.73 -2.04
CA LEU A 506 34.71 -13.77 -2.52
C LEU A 506 35.11 -13.19 -3.88
N LEU A 507 36.38 -12.80 -4.01
CA LEU A 507 37.00 -12.39 -5.27
C LEU A 507 36.76 -13.43 -6.36
N PHE A 508 37.11 -14.69 -6.08
CA PHE A 508 36.94 -15.79 -7.03
C PHE A 508 35.47 -16.01 -7.42
N ALA A 509 34.55 -16.01 -6.45
CA ALA A 509 33.12 -16.21 -6.70
C ALA A 509 32.53 -15.13 -7.63
N VAL A 510 32.91 -13.87 -7.40
CA VAL A 510 32.50 -12.74 -8.23
C VAL A 510 33.18 -12.80 -9.60
N GLN A 511 34.48 -13.08 -9.62
CA GLN A 511 35.28 -13.19 -10.83
C GLN A 511 34.70 -14.26 -11.76
N GLU A 512 34.38 -15.43 -11.22
CA GLU A 512 33.82 -16.54 -11.97
C GLU A 512 32.52 -16.13 -12.64
N GLN A 513 31.60 -15.46 -11.93
CA GLN A 513 30.34 -15.07 -12.54
C GLN A 513 30.50 -13.92 -13.56
N LEU A 514 31.23 -12.87 -13.20
CA LEU A 514 31.35 -11.67 -14.03
C LEU A 514 32.16 -11.95 -15.30
N LEU A 515 33.26 -12.72 -15.22
CA LEU A 515 34.08 -13.05 -16.39
C LEU A 515 33.39 -14.04 -17.34
N TYR A 516 32.60 -14.99 -16.81
CA TYR A 516 31.92 -15.98 -17.66
C TYR A 516 30.76 -15.37 -18.45
N GLN A 517 30.08 -14.37 -17.89
CA GLN A 517 28.95 -13.71 -18.55
C GLN A 517 29.35 -12.45 -19.33
N GLN A 518 30.40 -11.73 -18.94
CA GLN A 518 30.78 -10.44 -19.53
C GLN A 518 32.32 -10.34 -19.60
N LYS A 519 32.92 -10.57 -20.79
CA LYS A 519 34.39 -10.51 -21.03
C LYS A 519 35.00 -9.09 -20.94
N ARG A 520 34.42 -8.19 -20.13
CA ARG A 520 34.74 -6.76 -20.05
C ARG A 520 35.25 -6.32 -18.67
N PHE A 521 35.58 -7.24 -17.77
CA PHE A 521 36.05 -6.89 -16.42
C PHE A 521 37.46 -7.42 -16.16
N ASN A 522 38.35 -6.56 -15.66
CA ASN A 522 39.59 -6.98 -15.00
C ASN A 522 39.39 -6.82 -13.50
N LEU A 523 39.77 -7.84 -12.71
CA LEU A 523 39.60 -7.82 -11.26
C LEU A 523 40.92 -7.52 -10.55
N VAL A 524 40.93 -6.49 -9.70
CA VAL A 524 42.09 -6.15 -8.87
C VAL A 524 41.67 -6.09 -7.41
N GLU A 525 42.49 -6.61 -6.51
CA GLU A 525 42.31 -6.46 -5.07
C GLU A 525 42.63 -5.03 -4.65
N ARG A 526 41.69 -4.36 -3.98
CA ARG A 526 41.85 -2.95 -3.59
C ARG A 526 43.07 -2.69 -2.70
N ASP A 527 43.39 -3.54 -1.73
CA ASP A 527 44.57 -3.33 -0.86
C ASP A 527 45.87 -3.27 -1.67
N SER A 528 45.95 -4.05 -2.76
CA SER A 528 47.09 -4.02 -3.68
C SER A 528 47.06 -2.75 -4.53
N PHE A 529 45.88 -2.34 -4.99
CA PHE A 529 45.70 -1.10 -5.76
C PHE A 529 46.04 0.16 -4.94
N ASP A 530 45.56 0.25 -3.70
CA ASP A 530 45.79 1.39 -2.81
C ASP A 530 47.28 1.50 -2.44
N LYS A 531 47.98 0.38 -2.17
CA LYS A 531 49.43 0.39 -1.93
C LYS A 531 50.23 0.82 -3.15
N VAL A 532 49.82 0.38 -4.34
CA VAL A 532 50.44 0.82 -5.60
C VAL A 532 50.22 2.31 -5.81
N LEU A 533 48.99 2.81 -5.59
CA LEU A 533 48.68 4.25 -5.68
C LEU A 533 49.44 5.08 -4.65
N GLU A 534 49.47 4.67 -3.38
CA GLU A 534 50.19 5.38 -2.32
C GLU A 534 51.70 5.42 -2.61
N SER A 535 52.28 4.30 -3.06
CA SER A 535 53.70 4.22 -3.45
C SER A 535 54.00 5.11 -4.67
N LEU A 536 53.10 5.12 -5.67
CA LEU A 536 53.20 5.95 -6.86
C LEU A 536 53.15 7.43 -6.50
N VAL A 537 52.15 7.86 -5.71
CA VAL A 537 51.99 9.23 -5.25
C VAL A 537 53.24 9.67 -4.48
N ARG A 538 53.72 8.85 -3.53
CA ARG A 538 54.92 9.14 -2.73
C ARG A 538 56.17 9.31 -3.60
N ASN A 539 56.36 8.44 -4.60
CA ASN A 539 57.49 8.53 -5.53
C ASN A 539 57.42 9.83 -6.37
N LEU A 540 56.24 10.17 -6.89
CA LEU A 540 56.00 11.38 -7.67
C LEU A 540 56.19 12.66 -6.84
N GLU A 541 55.79 12.64 -5.56
CA GLU A 541 56.02 13.75 -4.63
C GLU A 541 57.52 14.03 -4.45
N THR A 542 58.35 12.99 -4.39
CA THR A 542 59.82 13.10 -4.25
C THR A 542 60.55 13.37 -5.57
N THR A 543 59.88 13.27 -6.71
CA THR A 543 60.46 13.46 -8.05
C THR A 543 60.30 14.91 -8.51
N SER A 544 61.37 15.50 -9.05
CA SER A 544 61.34 16.85 -9.63
C SER A 544 60.24 16.97 -10.71
N PRO A 545 59.50 18.10 -10.78
CA PRO A 545 58.34 18.25 -11.68
C PRO A 545 58.63 17.89 -13.14
N GLU A 546 59.83 18.20 -13.62
CA GLU A 546 60.28 18.00 -15.00
C GLU A 546 60.55 16.52 -15.36
N LYS A 547 60.62 15.64 -14.35
CA LYS A 547 60.87 14.20 -14.50
C LYS A 547 59.66 13.33 -14.14
N ARG A 548 58.52 13.94 -13.78
CA ARG A 548 57.30 13.20 -13.45
C ARG A 548 56.68 12.64 -14.73
N VAL A 549 56.77 11.32 -14.91
CA VAL A 549 56.09 10.60 -15.99
C VAL A 549 55.17 9.57 -15.36
N CYS A 550 53.87 9.68 -15.62
CA CYS A 550 52.87 8.70 -15.18
C CYS A 550 52.09 8.19 -16.39
N ARG A 551 52.22 6.89 -16.68
CA ARG A 551 51.46 6.19 -17.73
C ARG A 551 50.49 5.19 -17.10
N LEU A 552 49.65 5.69 -16.20
CA LEU A 552 48.59 4.89 -15.58
C LEU A 552 47.29 5.12 -16.36
N GLU A 553 46.75 4.07 -16.96
CA GLU A 553 45.42 4.10 -17.58
C GLU A 553 44.38 3.62 -16.56
N MET A 554 43.32 4.41 -16.36
CA MET A 554 42.28 4.13 -15.38
C MET A 554 40.95 3.80 -16.06
N PRO A 555 40.14 2.91 -15.47
CA PRO A 555 38.84 2.55 -16.01
C PRO A 555 37.86 3.73 -15.84
N THR A 556 36.86 3.82 -16.71
CA THR A 556 35.75 4.78 -16.57
C THR A 556 34.80 4.43 -15.42
N HIS A 557 34.75 3.15 -15.07
CA HIS A 557 33.85 2.58 -14.09
C HIS A 557 34.60 1.65 -13.13
N LEU A 558 34.20 1.67 -11.86
CA LEU A 558 34.79 0.85 -10.82
C LEU A 558 33.67 0.15 -10.04
N VAL A 559 33.70 -1.18 -10.03
CA VAL A 559 32.80 -1.98 -9.19
C VAL A 559 33.48 -2.22 -7.86
N ILE A 560 32.88 -1.70 -6.79
CA ILE A 560 33.26 -1.88 -5.39
C ILE A 560 32.44 -3.04 -4.82
N ILE A 561 33.07 -3.99 -4.14
CA ILE A 561 32.36 -5.07 -3.42
C ILE A 561 32.92 -5.20 -2.02
N GLU A 562 32.16 -4.90 -0.98
CA GLU A 562 32.57 -4.91 0.43
C GLU A 562 31.83 -6.00 1.21
N LYS A 563 32.57 -6.93 1.81
CA LYS A 563 32.01 -7.90 2.75
C LYS A 563 32.19 -7.42 4.18
N PHE A 564 31.12 -7.29 4.94
CA PHE A 564 31.19 -6.86 6.33
C PHE A 564 31.18 -8.05 7.29
N ARG A 565 31.80 -7.88 8.46
CA ARG A 565 31.76 -8.90 9.52
C ARG A 565 30.42 -8.80 10.24
N GLY A 566 29.59 -9.83 10.14
CA GLY A 566 28.34 -9.89 10.90
C GLY A 566 28.63 -10.01 12.39
N ASN A 567 28.24 -9.00 13.17
CA ASN A 567 28.31 -9.07 14.62
C ASN A 567 27.05 -9.81 15.11
N ARG A 568 27.17 -11.14 15.31
CA ARG A 568 26.15 -12.04 15.93
C ARG A 568 25.07 -12.63 15.01
N ARG A 569 25.29 -12.76 13.70
CA ARG A 569 24.36 -13.44 12.78
C ARG A 569 25.02 -14.65 12.08
N PRO A 570 24.23 -15.67 11.71
CA PRO A 570 24.67 -16.73 10.79
C PRO A 570 24.71 -16.22 9.34
N SER A 571 24.63 -14.91 9.11
CA SER A 571 24.78 -14.28 7.81
C SER A 571 25.69 -13.05 7.89
N PHE A 572 26.32 -12.72 6.77
CA PHE A 572 27.15 -11.53 6.65
C PHE A 572 26.73 -10.71 5.42
N PRO A 573 26.60 -9.37 5.57
CA PRO A 573 26.21 -8.52 4.46
C PRO A 573 27.38 -8.26 3.53
N VAL A 574 27.08 -8.23 2.23
CA VAL A 574 27.99 -7.85 1.14
C VAL A 574 27.36 -6.67 0.40
N LEU A 575 28.07 -5.56 0.30
CA LEU A 575 27.67 -4.37 -0.44
C LEU A 575 28.41 -4.31 -1.77
N MET A 576 27.68 -4.16 -2.87
CA MET A 576 28.25 -3.94 -4.20
C MET A 576 27.84 -2.57 -4.72
N ARG A 577 28.78 -1.82 -5.30
CA ARG A 577 28.54 -0.49 -5.88
C ARG A 577 29.23 -0.35 -7.23
N LEU A 578 28.57 0.26 -8.21
CA LEU A 578 29.21 0.75 -9.42
C LEU A 578 29.48 2.25 -9.26
N VAL A 579 30.71 2.68 -9.49
CA VAL A 579 31.14 4.07 -9.35
C VAL A 579 31.77 4.57 -10.64
N LYS A 580 31.39 5.77 -11.09
CA LYS A 580 32.06 6.46 -12.20
C LYS A 580 33.33 7.14 -11.69
N THR A 581 34.50 6.76 -12.21
CA THR A 581 35.80 7.16 -11.65
C THR A 581 36.08 8.65 -11.79
N GLY A 582 35.71 9.26 -12.93
CA GLY A 582 35.94 10.68 -13.18
C GLY A 582 35.12 11.61 -12.29
N SER A 583 33.93 11.19 -11.85
CA SER A 583 33.00 12.02 -11.07
C SER A 583 32.73 11.52 -9.65
N GLY A 584 33.28 10.37 -9.26
CA GLY A 584 33.00 9.72 -7.97
C GLY A 584 31.54 9.27 -7.77
N ARG A 585 30.68 9.40 -8.78
CA ARG A 585 29.22 9.19 -8.66
C ARG A 585 28.92 7.70 -8.56
N VAL A 586 28.13 7.32 -7.56
CA VAL A 586 27.59 5.95 -7.44
C VAL A 586 26.43 5.80 -8.42
N LEU A 587 26.56 4.87 -9.36
CA LEU A 587 25.55 4.57 -10.38
C LEU A 587 24.63 3.43 -9.94
N VAL A 588 25.17 2.44 -9.22
CA VAL A 588 24.43 1.29 -8.68
C VAL A 588 24.92 1.01 -7.26
N SER A 589 24.02 0.65 -6.34
CA SER A 589 24.35 0.17 -5.01
C SER A 589 23.39 -0.95 -4.60
N GLN A 590 23.92 -2.07 -4.08
CA GLN A 590 23.14 -3.25 -3.71
C GLN A 590 23.74 -3.95 -2.49
N PHE A 591 22.90 -4.39 -1.54
CA PHE A 591 23.29 -5.25 -0.42
C PHE A 591 22.80 -6.67 -0.67
N GLU A 592 23.63 -7.67 -0.31
CA GLU A 592 23.28 -9.09 -0.33
C GLU A 592 23.71 -9.74 0.98
N ASP A 593 22.79 -10.46 1.62
CA ASP A 593 23.11 -11.21 2.84
C ASP A 593 23.48 -12.66 2.48
N LEU A 594 24.74 -13.02 2.77
CA LEU A 594 25.26 -14.36 2.53
C LEU A 594 25.26 -15.18 3.81
N SER A 595 24.87 -16.44 3.71
CA SER A 595 24.94 -17.39 4.82
C SER A 595 26.39 -17.64 5.21
N ALA A 596 26.67 -17.69 6.51
CA ALA A 596 27.94 -18.12 7.09
C ALA A 596 28.10 -19.64 7.09
N GLU A 597 27.01 -20.39 6.91
CA GLU A 597 27.00 -21.85 6.94
C GLU A 597 27.35 -22.47 5.57
N GLU A 598 27.27 -21.68 4.50
CA GLU A 598 27.56 -22.13 3.15
C GLU A 598 28.79 -21.42 2.55
N PRO A 599 29.66 -22.14 1.80
CA PRO A 599 30.76 -21.51 1.08
C PRO A 599 30.28 -20.41 0.13
N VAL A 600 30.97 -19.27 0.12
CA VAL A 600 30.68 -18.11 -0.76
C VAL A 600 30.59 -18.51 -2.24
N THR A 601 31.39 -19.50 -2.66
CA THR A 601 31.40 -20.03 -4.03
C THR A 601 30.09 -20.72 -4.43
N ARG A 602 29.32 -21.29 -3.48
CA ARG A 602 27.98 -21.83 -3.73
C ARG A 602 26.90 -20.75 -3.78
N GLN A 603 27.17 -19.59 -3.17
CA GLN A 603 26.26 -18.45 -3.12
C GLN A 603 26.59 -17.39 -4.19
N LYS A 604 27.49 -17.68 -5.14
CA LYS A 604 27.98 -16.74 -6.17
C LYS A 604 26.88 -16.11 -7.04
N GLU A 605 25.84 -16.89 -7.37
CA GLU A 605 24.69 -16.37 -8.12
C GLU A 605 23.90 -15.36 -7.30
N LYS A 606 23.69 -15.64 -6.00
CA LYS A 606 22.98 -14.75 -5.09
C LYS A 606 23.68 -13.39 -5.00
N ILE A 607 25.02 -13.41 -4.94
CA ILE A 607 25.84 -12.20 -4.90
C ILE A 607 25.64 -11.36 -6.16
N THR A 608 25.64 -11.97 -7.34
CA THR A 608 25.83 -11.22 -8.59
C THR A 608 24.55 -10.98 -9.36
N ARG A 609 23.51 -11.81 -9.19
CA ARG A 609 22.26 -11.75 -9.96
C ARG A 609 21.55 -10.40 -9.83
N ASN A 610 21.33 -9.95 -8.59
CA ASN A 610 20.63 -8.68 -8.33
C ASN A 610 21.45 -7.47 -8.76
N PHE A 611 22.78 -7.54 -8.60
CA PHE A 611 23.68 -6.49 -9.05
C PHE A 611 23.72 -6.38 -10.58
N LEU A 612 23.83 -7.51 -11.29
CA LEU A 612 23.79 -7.56 -12.76
C LEU A 612 22.45 -7.06 -13.32
N LYS A 613 21.33 -7.46 -12.72
CA LYS A 613 20.00 -6.96 -13.09
C LYS A 613 19.93 -5.42 -12.96
N LYS A 614 20.47 -4.85 -11.88
CA LYS A 614 20.54 -3.39 -11.72
C LYS A 614 21.50 -2.70 -12.69
N LEU A 615 22.60 -3.35 -13.05
CA LEU A 615 23.54 -2.85 -14.07
C LEU A 615 22.90 -2.78 -15.46
N GLU A 616 22.15 -3.80 -15.86
CA GLU A 616 21.42 -3.83 -17.15
C GLU A 616 20.39 -2.70 -17.23
N THR A 617 19.69 -2.41 -16.13
CA THR A 617 18.74 -1.30 -16.04
C THR A 617 19.43 0.07 -16.08
N ALA A 618 20.61 0.21 -15.46
CA ALA A 618 21.37 1.46 -15.43
C ALA A 618 22.11 1.76 -16.76
N GLY A 619 22.49 0.73 -17.52
CA GLY A 619 23.24 0.83 -18.78
C GLY A 619 22.44 1.25 -20.02
N GLN A 620 21.15 1.56 -19.89
CA GLN A 620 20.35 2.11 -21.01
C GLN A 620 20.61 3.61 -21.28
N GLY A 621 21.48 4.25 -20.49
CA GLY A 621 21.79 5.68 -20.59
C GLY A 621 23.25 6.07 -20.86
N GLU A 622 24.22 5.15 -20.80
CA GLU A 622 25.65 5.39 -21.09
C GLU A 622 26.32 4.19 -21.74
#